data_AF-N9CST1-F1
#
_entry.id   AF-N9CST1-F1
#
_cell.length_a   1.000
_cell.length_b   1.000
_cell.length_c   1.000
_cell.angle_alpha   90.00
_cell.angle_beta   90.00
_cell.angle_gamma   90.00
#
_symmetry.space_group_name_H-M   'P 1'
#
loop_
_entity.id
_entity.type
_entity.pdbx_description
1 polymer ?
#
loop_
_entity_poly.entity_id
_entity_poly.type
_entity_poly.pdbx_seq_one_letter_code
_entity_poly.pdbx_strand_id
1 'polypeptide(L)' 'MTNWSQLISDLQDKKKGNMTQMEIAKRVPCSQNYISDLKTGKKGKRISHDIAEGLKKLHEQIIHPAA' A
#
# COMPACT_ATOMS: atom_id res chain seq x y z
N MET A 1 -13.87 7.12 1.63
CA MET A 1 -12.50 7.69 1.61
C MET A 1 -11.54 6.53 1.87
N THR A 2 -10.64 6.19 0.95
CA THR A 2 -9.75 5.03 1.14
C THR A 2 -8.73 5.34 2.24
N ASN A 3 -8.67 4.49 3.27
CA ASN A 3 -7.69 4.63 4.34
C ASN A 3 -6.36 4.00 3.90
N TRP A 4 -5.52 4.80 3.26
CA TRP A 4 -4.18 4.37 2.80
C TRP A 4 -3.30 3.88 3.94
N SER A 5 -3.42 4.48 5.12
CA SER A 5 -2.67 4.08 6.31
C SER A 5 -3.00 2.66 6.73
N GLN A 6 -4.29 2.32 6.76
CA GLN A 6 -4.73 0.96 7.09
C GLN A 6 -4.29 -0.04 6.03
N LEU A 7 -4.47 0.29 4.74
CA LEU A 7 -4.08 -0.58 3.62
C LEU A 7 -2.59 -0.92 3.67
N ILE A 8 -1.73 0.09 3.86
CA ILE A 8 -0.29 -0.12 3.97
C ILE A 8 0.05 -0.89 5.24
N SER A 9 -0.63 -0.62 6.36
CA SER A 9 -0.40 -1.36 7.61
C SER A 9 -0.75 -2.84 7.47
N ASP A 10 -1.81 -3.20 6.74
CA ASP A 10 -2.14 -4.60 6.45
C ASP A 10 -1.09 -5.28 5.56
N LEU A 11 -0.60 -4.57 4.53
CA LEU A 11 0.47 -5.09 3.67
C LEU A 11 1.78 -5.33 4.46
N GLN A 12 2.05 -4.49 5.46
CA GLN A 12 3.23 -4.62 6.33
C GLN A 12 3.05 -5.59 7.49
N ASP A 13 1.81 -5.97 7.81
CA ASP A 13 1.52 -6.84 8.94
C ASP A 13 2.15 -8.22 8.71
N LYS A 14 2.93 -8.70 9.68
CA LYS A 14 3.69 -9.95 9.58
C LYS A 14 2.82 -11.20 9.41
N LYS A 15 1.56 -11.15 9.86
CA LYS A 15 0.60 -12.27 9.76
C LYS A 15 -0.24 -12.20 8.49
N LYS A 16 -0.30 -11.02 7.86
CA LYS A 16 -1.00 -10.81 6.60
C LYS A 16 0.02 -10.68 5.46
N GLY A 17 0.36 -9.47 5.05
CA GLY A 17 1.19 -9.27 3.86
C GLY A 17 2.68 -9.48 4.04
N ASN A 18 3.21 -9.31 5.26
CA ASN A 18 4.63 -9.44 5.60
C ASN A 18 5.58 -8.73 4.61
N MET A 19 5.17 -7.57 4.09
CA MET A 19 5.96 -6.78 3.15
C MET A 19 6.65 -5.60 3.83
N THR A 20 7.86 -5.29 3.38
CA THR A 20 8.52 -4.02 3.70
C THR A 20 7.95 -2.89 2.85
N GLN A 21 8.08 -1.65 3.30
CA GLN A 21 7.67 -0.47 2.50
C GLN A 21 8.42 -0.40 1.17
N MET A 22 9.66 -0.90 1.14
CA MET A 22 10.49 -0.93 -0.06
C MET A 22 9.99 -1.96 -1.07
N GLU A 23 9.47 -3.11 -0.61
CA GLU A 23 8.85 -4.11 -1.49
C GLU A 23 7.50 -3.63 -2.03
N ILE A 24 6.70 -2.94 -1.21
CA ILE A 24 5.45 -2.30 -1.65
C ILE A 24 5.76 -1.27 -2.75
N ALA A 25 6.78 -0.43 -2.54
CA ALA A 25 7.24 0.57 -3.50
C ALA A 25 7.83 -0.01 -4.80
N LYS A 26 8.36 -1.25 -4.77
CA LYS A 26 8.78 -1.96 -5.99
C LYS A 26 7.58 -2.46 -6.81
N ARG A 27 6.50 -2.85 -6.13
CA ARG A 27 5.28 -3.39 -6.79
C ARG A 27 4.33 -2.29 -7.27
N VAL A 28 4.27 -1.18 -6.54
CA VAL A 28 3.56 0.02 -6.95
C VAL A 28 4.63 1.07 -7.26
N PRO A 29 4.86 1.46 -8.52
CA PRO A 29 6.03 2.20 -8.97
C PRO A 29 6.10 3.61 -8.36
N CYS A 30 6.54 3.66 -7.11
CA CYS A 30 6.66 4.85 -6.28
C CYS A 30 7.86 4.68 -5.34
N SER A 31 8.22 5.72 -4.59
CA SER A 31 9.34 5.63 -3.64
C SER A 31 8.90 5.03 -2.31
N GLN A 32 9.84 4.44 -1.56
CA GLN A 32 9.57 3.98 -0.19
C GLN A 32 9.10 5.15 0.71
N ASN A 33 9.66 6.34 0.52
CA ASN A 33 9.20 7.56 1.20
C ASN A 33 7.73 7.87 0.89
N TYR A 34 7.29 7.67 -0.36
CA TYR A 34 5.89 7.84 -0.75
C TYR A 34 4.97 6.91 0.03
N ILE A 35 5.35 5.64 0.20
CA ILE A 35 4.60 4.67 1.03
C ILE A 35 4.58 5.10 2.50
N SER A 36 5.70 5.60 3.04
CA SER A 36 5.75 6.12 4.40
C SER A 36 4.84 7.34 4.60
N ASP A 37 4.80 8.27 3.65
CA ASP A 37 3.94 9.46 3.70
C ASP A 37 2.46 9.09 3.60
N LEU A 38 2.11 8.10 2.78
CA LEU A 38 0.75 7.55 2.72
C LEU A 38 0.37 6.87 4.04
N LYS A 39 1.30 6.12 4.65
CA LYS A 39 1.07 5.45 5.94
C LYS A 39 0.84 6.44 7.07
N THR A 40 1.63 7.50 7.12
CA THR A 40 1.55 8.53 8.18
C THR A 40 0.45 9.55 7.94
N GLY A 41 -0.26 9.49 6.82
CA GLY A 41 -1.32 10.44 6.46
C GLY A 41 -0.80 11.80 5.99
N LYS A 42 0.52 12.00 5.89
CA LYS A 42 1.13 13.19 5.28
C LYS A 42 0.73 13.32 3.81
N LYS A 43 0.47 12.19 3.14
CA LYS A 43 -0.05 12.11 1.77
C LYS A 43 -1.25 11.18 1.72
N GLY A 44 -2.08 11.30 0.68
CA GLY A 44 -3.26 10.45 0.47
C GLY A 44 -4.54 11.19 0.12
N LYS A 45 -4.58 12.53 0.32
CA LYS A 45 -5.69 13.39 -0.12
C LYS A 45 -5.73 13.55 -1.65
N ARG A 46 -4.55 13.57 -2.29
CA ARG A 46 -4.38 13.52 -3.74
C ARG A 46 -3.28 12.50 -4.04
N ILE A 47 -3.65 11.45 -4.76
CA ILE A 47 -2.80 10.34 -5.17
C ILE A 47 -3.04 10.14 -6.67
N SER A 48 -2.00 9.77 -7.43
CA SER A 48 -2.21 9.42 -8.83
C SER A 48 -3.08 8.17 -8.93
N HIS A 49 -3.88 8.10 -9.99
CA HIS A 49 -4.77 6.98 -10.22
C HIS A 49 -3.99 5.66 -10.23
N ASP A 50 -2.84 5.63 -10.93
CA ASP A 50 -2.02 4.42 -11.08
C ASP A 50 -1.47 3.90 -9.75
N ILE A 51 -1.03 4.78 -8.85
CA ILE A 51 -0.54 4.38 -7.53
C ILE A 51 -1.73 3.92 -6.65
N ALA A 52 -2.85 4.62 -6.73
CA ALA A 52 -4.05 4.27 -5.97
C ALA A 52 -4.61 2.90 -6.38
N GLU A 53 -4.70 2.64 -7.68
CA GLU A 53 -5.15 1.36 -8.23
C GLU A 53 -4.14 0.24 -7.96
N GLY A 54 -2.84 0.52 -8.16
CA GLY A 54 -1.76 -0.43 -7.86
C GLY A 54 -1.75 -0.87 -6.40
N LEU A 55 -1.95 0.05 -5.44
CA LEU A 55 -2.02 -0.28 -4.01
C LEU A 55 -3.25 -1.13 -3.68
N LYS A 56 -4.41 -0.82 -4.26
CA LYS A 56 -5.64 -1.60 -4.06
C LYS A 56 -5.48 -3.03 -4.59
N LYS A 57 -5.01 -3.16 -5.84
CA LYS A 57 -4.74 -4.46 -6.45
C LYS A 57 -3.72 -5.28 -5.64
N LEU A 58 -2.65 -4.63 -5.18
CA LEU A 58 -1.65 -5.30 -4.35
C LEU A 58 -2.24 -5.78 -3.01
N HIS A 59 -3.07 -4.96 -2.36
CA HIS A 59 -3.75 -5.34 -1.11
C HIS A 59 -4.71 -6.51 -1.33
N GLU A 60 -5.53 -6.48 -2.37
CA GLU A 60 -6.42 -7.58 -2.72
C GLU A 60 -5.63 -8.88 -2.98
N GLN A 61 -4.58 -8.83 -3.79
CA GLN A 61 -3.76 -10.02 -4.11
C GLN A 61 -3.11 -10.67 -2.90
N ILE A 62 -2.69 -9.88 -1.91
CA ILE A 62 -1.88 -10.36 -0.79
C ILE A 62 -2.72 -10.66 0.44
N ILE A 63 -3.76 -9.87 0.71
CA ILE A 63 -4.61 -9.99 1.90
C ILE A 63 -5.83 -10.87 1.61
N HIS A 64 -6.34 -10.84 0.38
CA HIS A 64 -7.45 -11.66 -0.07
C HIS A 64 -7.01 -12.53 -1.26
N PRO A 65 -6.03 -13.43 -1.09
CA PRO A 65 -5.73 -14.40 -2.13
C PRO A 65 -7.03 -15.16 -2.41
N ALA A 66 -7.58 -14.98 -3.61
CA ALA A 66 -8.72 -15.77 -4.05
C ALA A 66 -8.30 -17.24 -3.91
N ALA A 67 -9.07 -17.97 -3.09
CA ALA A 67 -8.84 -19.38 -2.78
C ALA A 67 -8.89 -20.27 -4.03
#